data_AF-A0A962AR18-F1
#
_entry.id   AF-A0A962AR18-F1
#
_cell.length_a   1.000
_cell.length_b   1.000
_cell.length_c   1.000
_cell.angle_alpha   90.00
_cell.angle_beta   90.00
_cell.angle_gamma   90.00
#
_symmetry.space_group_name_H-M   'P 1'
#
loop_
_entity.id
_entity.type
_entity.pdbx_description
1 polymer ?
#
loop_
_entity_poly.entity_id
_entity_poly.type
_entity_poly.pdbx_seq_one_letter_code
_entity_poly.pdbx_strand_id
1 'polypeptide(L)'
;MSEAANNGVNAKSMTIIVTKGTLDWAYPPFILGTTAAAMGVDVTMFFTFYGLSLLKKKLDLQVSPLGNPAMKMPMMGMHMGMPNLVGMLPGVEAGATAMMKDMIKKKGVASIE
;
A
#
# COMPACT_ATOMS: atom_id res chain seq x y z
N MET A 1 33.16 28.02 29.06
CA MET A 1 33.02 28.18 27.60
C MET A 1 33.20 26.78 27.01
N SER A 2 32.14 25.97 27.01
CA SER A 2 31.02 25.90 26.05
C SER A 2 31.36 24.93 24.90
N GLU A 3 30.57 23.86 24.89
CA GLU A 3 30.28 22.91 23.82
C GLU A 3 31.41 22.08 23.22
N ALA A 4 31.56 20.89 23.79
CA ALA A 4 31.79 19.69 22.98
C ALA A 4 30.67 19.60 21.93
N ALA A 5 31.06 19.57 20.65
CA ALA A 5 30.16 19.40 19.52
C ALA A 5 29.30 18.15 19.71
N ASN A 6 28.04 18.38 20.06
CA ASN A 6 27.00 17.36 20.11
C ASN A 6 26.64 17.02 18.66
N ASN A 7 27.50 16.24 17.98
CA ASN A 7 27.27 15.69 16.64
C ASN A 7 26.21 14.56 16.67
N GLY A 8 25.20 14.71 17.50
CA GLY A 8 23.97 13.93 17.46
C GLY A 8 23.02 14.56 16.45
N VAL A 9 23.30 14.38 15.15
CA VAL A 9 22.18 14.33 14.22
C VAL A 9 21.39 13.11 14.66
N ASN A 10 20.35 13.33 15.45
CA ASN A 10 19.37 12.32 15.81
C ASN A 10 18.72 11.94 14.48
N ALA A 11 19.35 11.02 13.74
CA ALA A 11 18.87 10.56 12.45
C ALA A 11 17.47 10.02 12.72
N LYS A 12 16.47 10.76 12.24
CA LYS A 12 15.07 10.40 12.48
C LYS A 12 14.91 9.00 11.93
N SER A 13 14.46 8.05 12.76
CA SER A 13 14.18 6.69 12.34
C SER A 13 12.67 6.46 12.28
N MET A 14 12.25 5.60 11.36
CA MET A 14 10.85 5.23 11.15
C MET A 14 10.75 3.73 10.93
N THR A 15 9.91 3.06 11.74
CA THR A 15 9.59 1.65 11.54
C THR A 15 8.17 1.50 11.05
N ILE A 16 7.97 0.80 9.94
CA ILE A 16 6.66 0.50 9.35
C ILE A 16 6.41 -1.01 9.44
N ILE A 17 5.32 -1.42 10.10
CA ILE A 17 4.91 -2.82 10.18
C ILE A 17 3.92 -3.12 9.04
N VAL A 18 4.33 -3.95 8.09
CA VAL A 18 3.57 -4.31 6.90
C VAL A 18 2.90 -5.67 7.11
N THR A 19 1.60 -5.65 7.45
CA THR A 19 0.83 -6.87 7.82
C THR A 19 -0.07 -7.40 6.71
N LYS A 20 -0.37 -6.57 5.71
CA LYS A 20 -1.30 -6.85 4.60
C LYS A 20 -0.52 -6.96 3.29
N GLY A 21 -0.99 -7.82 2.40
CA GLY A 21 -0.30 -8.15 1.15
C GLY A 21 -1.18 -8.06 -0.09
N THR A 22 -2.30 -7.33 -0.05
CA THR A 22 -3.13 -7.04 -1.23
C THR A 22 -2.63 -5.78 -1.94
N LEU A 23 -3.02 -5.59 -3.21
CA LEU A 23 -2.52 -4.48 -4.04
C LEU A 23 -2.79 -3.11 -3.41
N ASP A 24 -3.98 -2.90 -2.85
CA ASP A 24 -4.41 -1.64 -2.23
C ASP A 24 -3.67 -1.30 -0.94
N TRP A 25 -3.27 -2.31 -0.17
CA TRP A 25 -2.54 -2.14 1.09
C TRP A 25 -1.02 -2.08 0.91
N ALA A 26 -0.50 -2.46 -0.25
CA ALA A 26 0.93 -2.36 -0.54
C ALA A 26 1.39 -0.91 -0.75
N TYR A 27 0.56 -0.05 -1.35
CA TYR A 27 0.93 1.34 -1.67
C TYR A 27 1.29 2.20 -0.45
N PRO A 28 0.46 2.27 0.62
CA PRO A 28 0.74 3.15 1.75
C PRO A 28 2.13 2.97 2.38
N PRO A 29 2.58 1.75 2.78
CA PRO A 29 3.88 1.60 3.41
C PRO A 29 5.04 1.92 2.48
N PHE A 30 4.95 1.59 1.17
CA PHE A 30 5.99 1.94 0.21
C PHE A 30 6.05 3.46 -0.04
N ILE A 31 4.93 4.14 -0.24
CA ILE A 31 4.89 5.60 -0.44
C ILE A 31 5.48 6.33 0.78
N LEU A 32 5.06 5.93 1.98
CA LEU A 32 5.57 6.55 3.21
C LEU A 32 7.06 6.28 3.40
N GLY A 33 7.48 5.03 3.20
CA GLY A 33 8.88 4.64 3.35
C GLY A 33 9.80 5.35 2.35
N THR A 34 9.42 5.42 1.08
CA THR A 34 10.23 6.13 0.07
C THR A 34 10.27 7.63 0.31
N THR A 35 9.16 8.23 0.74
CA THR A 35 9.11 9.67 1.05
C THR A 35 9.98 9.99 2.26
N ALA A 36 9.87 9.20 3.34
CA ALA A 36 10.68 9.38 4.53
C ALA A 36 12.18 9.18 4.23
N ALA A 37 12.53 8.15 3.47
CA ALA A 37 13.91 7.91 3.04
C ALA A 37 14.45 9.07 2.20
N ALA A 38 13.66 9.63 1.28
CA ALA A 38 14.02 10.82 0.50
C ALA A 38 14.23 12.08 1.37
N MET A 39 13.59 12.14 2.54
CA MET A 39 13.76 13.22 3.53
C MET A 39 14.92 12.95 4.51
N GLY A 40 15.72 11.90 4.31
CA GLY A 40 16.86 11.56 5.17
C GLY A 40 16.48 10.85 6.48
N VAL A 41 15.29 10.24 6.54
CA VAL A 41 14.86 9.38 7.66
C VAL A 41 15.38 7.96 7.42
N ASP A 42 15.92 7.32 8.46
CA ASP A 42 16.28 5.89 8.41
C ASP A 42 15.02 5.02 8.54
N VAL A 43 14.63 4.34 7.46
CA VAL A 43 13.36 3.61 7.38
C VAL A 43 13.57 2.10 7.48
N THR A 44 12.96 1.48 8.47
CA THR A 44 12.86 0.02 8.60
C THR A 44 11.44 -0.45 8.26
N MET A 45 11.31 -1.36 7.29
CA MET A 45 10.02 -1.99 6.97
C MET A 45 10.02 -3.44 7.46
N PHE A 46 9.14 -3.75 8.43
CA PHE A 46 8.99 -5.10 8.97
C PHE A 46 7.77 -5.78 8.35
N PHE A 47 8.01 -6.72 7.44
CA PHE A 47 6.97 -7.49 6.78
C PHE A 47 6.58 -8.72 7.61
N THR A 48 5.29 -8.90 7.85
CA THR A 48 4.77 -10.03 8.65
C THR A 48 3.40 -10.49 8.14
N PHE A 49 2.97 -11.68 8.55
CA PHE A 49 1.73 -12.33 8.11
C PHE A 49 1.58 -12.31 6.58
N TYR A 50 0.49 -11.72 6.07
CA TYR A 50 0.21 -11.59 4.65
C TYR A 50 1.14 -10.60 3.96
N GLY A 51 1.78 -9.67 4.68
CA GLY A 51 2.74 -8.73 4.11
C GLY A 51 3.99 -9.41 3.55
N LEU A 52 4.34 -10.62 4.00
CA LEU A 52 5.44 -11.40 3.43
C LEU A 52 5.24 -11.73 1.93
N SER A 53 4.00 -11.72 1.43
CA SER A 53 3.74 -11.91 -0.01
C SER A 53 4.37 -10.82 -0.87
N LEU A 54 4.54 -9.60 -0.33
CA LEU A 54 5.13 -8.45 -1.01
C LEU A 54 6.65 -8.57 -1.20
N LEU A 55 7.29 -9.56 -0.55
CA LEU A 55 8.72 -9.84 -0.70
C LEU A 55 9.02 -10.89 -1.77
N LYS A 56 7.99 -11.42 -2.45
CA LYS A 56 8.17 -12.42 -3.52
C LYS A 56 8.75 -11.77 -4.78
N LYS A 57 9.60 -12.51 -5.50
CA LYS A 57 10.20 -12.06 -6.78
C LYS A 57 9.17 -11.77 -7.87
N LYS A 58 8.06 -12.51 -7.86
CA LYS A 58 6.92 -12.31 -8.75
C LYS A 58 5.72 -11.99 -7.89
N LEU A 59 5.19 -10.79 -8.07
CA LEU A 59 4.03 -10.30 -7.35
C LEU A 59 2.78 -10.59 -8.20
N ASP A 60 1.80 -11.22 -7.58
CA ASP A 60 0.46 -11.43 -8.14
C ASP A 60 -0.54 -10.87 -7.11
N LEU A 61 -0.63 -9.55 -7.08
CA LEU A 61 -1.40 -8.84 -6.06
C LEU A 61 -2.79 -8.54 -6.59
N GLN A 62 -3.78 -9.01 -5.87
CA GLN A 62 -5.18 -8.70 -6.10
C GLN A 62 -5.69 -7.76 -5.03
N VAL A 63 -6.66 -6.93 -5.41
CA VAL A 63 -7.45 -6.17 -4.45
C VAL A 63 -8.50 -7.10 -3.88
N SER A 64 -8.78 -6.99 -2.58
CA SER A 64 -9.89 -7.72 -1.96
C SER A 64 -11.02 -6.74 -1.63
N PRO A 65 -12.11 -6.71 -2.44
CA PRO A 65 -13.28 -5.89 -2.16
C PRO A 65 -13.97 -6.26 -0.84
N LEU A 66 -13.86 -7.52 -0.41
CA LEU A 66 -14.35 -7.99 0.89
C LEU A 66 -13.34 -7.74 2.03
N GLY A 67 -12.04 -7.77 1.73
CA GLY A 67 -10.96 -7.52 2.70
C GLY A 67 -10.75 -6.03 3.02
N ASN A 68 -11.29 -5.12 2.20
CA ASN A 68 -11.25 -3.68 2.41
C ASN A 68 -12.68 -3.09 2.41
N PRO A 69 -13.32 -2.94 3.59
CA PRO A 69 -14.69 -2.41 3.70
C PRO A 69 -14.82 -0.93 3.30
N ALA A 70 -13.70 -0.20 3.18
CA ALA A 70 -13.69 1.18 2.72
C ALA A 70 -13.66 1.30 1.18
N MET A 71 -13.48 0.19 0.46
CA MET A 71 -13.41 0.21 -1.00
C MET A 71 -14.79 0.54 -1.60
N LYS A 72 -14.89 1.71 -2.23
CA LYS A 72 -16.07 2.15 -2.97
C LYS A 72 -15.78 2.09 -4.46
N MET A 73 -16.60 1.35 -5.19
CA MET A 73 -16.48 1.25 -6.64
C MET A 73 -17.36 2.33 -7.29
N PRO A 74 -16.87 3.02 -8.34
CA PRO A 74 -17.71 3.94 -9.09
C PRO A 74 -18.70 3.12 -9.92
N MET A 75 -19.95 3.09 -9.50
CA MET A 75 -21.04 2.43 -10.19
C MET A 75 -22.10 3.47 -10.53
N MET A 76 -22.42 3.61 -11.81
CA MET A 76 -23.48 4.51 -12.30
C MET A 76 -23.35 5.96 -11.81
N GLY A 77 -22.13 6.50 -11.78
CA GLY A 77 -21.88 7.88 -11.36
C GLY A 77 -21.92 8.13 -9.84
N MET A 78 -22.11 7.08 -9.04
CA MET A 78 -22.07 7.16 -7.58
C MET A 78 -20.97 6.27 -6.99
N HIS A 79 -20.37 6.69 -5.87
CA HIS A 79 -19.39 5.89 -5.12
C HIS A 79 -20.10 5.02 -4.08
N MET A 80 -20.51 3.82 -4.49
CA MET A 80 -21.19 2.87 -3.60
C MET A 80 -20.18 1.87 -3.04
N GLY A 81 -20.31 1.55 -1.74
CA GLY A 81 -19.61 0.41 -1.15
C GLY A 81 -20.13 -0.87 -1.79
N MET A 82 -19.23 -1.80 -2.12
CA MET A 82 -19.64 -3.05 -2.74
C MET A 82 -20.50 -3.84 -1.76
N PRO A 83 -21.76 -4.20 -2.10
CA PRO A 83 -22.55 -5.09 -1.26
C PRO A 83 -21.81 -6.43 -1.14
N ASN A 84 -21.70 -6.98 0.07
CA ASN A 84 -20.96 -8.22 0.32
C ASN A 84 -21.39 -9.37 -0.61
N LEU A 85 -22.67 -9.43 -0.97
CA LEU A 85 -23.23 -10.42 -1.89
C LEU A 85 -22.61 -10.35 -3.30
N VAL A 86 -22.31 -9.14 -3.78
CA VAL A 86 -21.66 -8.93 -5.07
C VAL A 86 -20.16 -9.25 -4.98
N GLY A 87 -19.53 -9.01 -3.83
CA GLY A 87 -18.14 -9.40 -3.58
C GLY A 87 -17.89 -10.92 -3.57
N MET A 88 -18.94 -11.73 -3.42
CA MET A 88 -18.87 -13.20 -3.47
C MET A 88 -19.02 -13.76 -4.89
N LEU A 89 -19.34 -12.93 -5.90
CA LEU A 89 -19.47 -13.39 -7.28
C LEU A 89 -18.10 -13.68 -7.90
N PRO A 90 -17.93 -14.82 -8.58
CA PRO A 90 -16.66 -15.15 -9.24
C PRO A 90 -16.31 -14.11 -10.31
N GLY A 91 -15.08 -13.60 -10.26
CA GLY A 91 -14.56 -12.61 -11.22
C GLY A 91 -14.63 -11.14 -10.78
N VAL A 92 -15.35 -10.81 -9.70
CA VAL A 92 -15.45 -9.42 -9.20
C VAL A 92 -14.11 -8.93 -8.66
N GLU A 93 -13.36 -9.77 -7.95
CA GLU A 93 -12.02 -9.41 -7.44
C GLU A 93 -11.02 -9.14 -8.57
N ALA A 94 -11.03 -9.97 -9.62
CA ALA A 94 -10.19 -9.79 -10.80
C ALA A 94 -10.56 -8.51 -11.56
N GLY A 95 -11.85 -8.23 -11.73
CA GLY A 95 -12.35 -7.00 -12.35
C GLY A 95 -11.97 -5.74 -11.55
N ALA A 96 -12.14 -5.77 -10.23
CA ALA A 96 -11.75 -4.66 -9.36
C ALA A 96 -10.24 -4.42 -9.36
N THR A 97 -9.45 -5.50 -9.39
CA THR A 97 -7.99 -5.43 -9.51
C THR A 97 -7.57 -4.80 -10.84
N ALA A 98 -8.15 -5.25 -11.96
CA ALA A 98 -7.86 -4.69 -13.27
C ALA A 98 -8.21 -3.19 -13.34
N MET A 99 -9.36 -2.81 -12.79
CA MET A 99 -9.78 -1.41 -12.70
C MET A 99 -8.80 -0.57 -11.87
N MET A 100 -8.35 -1.08 -10.72
CA MET A 100 -7.37 -0.38 -9.88
C MET A 100 -6.03 -0.22 -10.61
N LYS A 101 -5.52 -1.27 -11.25
CA LYS A 101 -4.29 -1.21 -12.05
C LYS A 101 -4.37 -0.19 -13.18
N ASP A 102 -5.51 -0.12 -13.89
CA ASP A 102 -5.75 0.88 -14.92
C ASP A 102 -5.78 2.31 -14.35
N MET A 103 -6.42 2.51 -13.19
CA MET A 103 -6.46 3.81 -12.53
C MET A 103 -5.07 4.28 -12.06
N ILE A 104 -4.29 3.39 -11.45
CA ILE A 104 -2.89 3.64 -11.05
C ILE A 104 -2.08 4.11 -12.27
N LYS A 105 -2.18 3.39 -13.39
CA LYS A 105 -1.49 3.74 -14.64
C LYS A 105 -1.93 5.08 -15.20
N LYS A 106 -3.24 5.34 -15.26
CA LYS A 106 -3.81 6.63 -15.75
C LYS A 106 -3.40 7.82 -14.89
N LYS A 107 -3.20 7.61 -13.59
CA LYS A 107 -2.79 8.66 -12.65
C LYS A 107 -1.28 8.79 -12.52
N GLY A 108 -0.49 8.01 -13.27
CA GLY A 108 0.97 8.08 -13.25
C GLY A 108 1.59 7.62 -11.94
N VAL A 109 0.88 6.77 -11.17
CA VAL A 109 1.40 6.21 -9.92
C VAL A 109 2.36 5.07 -10.26
N ALA A 110 3.53 5.04 -9.61
CA ALA A 110 4.54 4.01 -9.82
C ALA A 110 3.99 2.61 -9.46
N SER A 111 4.27 1.60 -10.29
CA SER A 111 3.86 0.23 -10.03
C SER A 111 4.66 -0.37 -8.86
N ILE A 112 4.00 -1.20 -8.06
CA ILE A 112 4.63 -2.05 -7.03
C ILE A 112 5.04 -3.41 -7.62
N GLU A 113 4.35 -3.84 -8.67
CA GLU A 113 4.68 -5.02 -9.47
C GLU A 113 5.72 -4.69 -10.56
#